data_AF-A0A0B2R598-F1
#
_entry.id   AF-A0A0B2R598-F1
#
_cell.length_a   1.000
_cell.length_b   1.000
_cell.length_c   1.000
_cell.angle_alpha   90.00
_cell.angle_beta   90.00
_cell.angle_gamma   90.00
#
_symmetry.space_group_name_H-M   'P 1'
#
loop_
_entity.id
_entity.type
_entity.pdbx_description
1 polymer ?
#
loop_
_entity_poly.entity_id
_entity_poly.type
_entity_poly.pdbx_seq_one_letter_code
_entity_poly.pdbx_strand_id
1 'polypeptide(L)'
;MYDAAPHSSPPNPPHHALSRVRLPHHNNNSAILDSRMSHSFIPRDDPRRFHSFFGSGVVFSPLYLFIHSRSLVLREKELINLRGDGKGVRTLSDIIYDFDTYNDLGNPDEGVELTRPTLDMHAESRVEMPLPMYVPRDEQFDESKLNTFVIKRLKAVVHNLIPGLKASLSANNHDFNRFSDIDDLYSEGLPLQDEILKKIPFLQVLTKIQECGQGLLKYDTPKIISKDKFAWLRDDEFARQAIAGVNPVNIEGLKVFPPSTNFIPLNLSGNKLSLRPSSKWKHVVTPPMDATTNWKWQLAKAHVCANDAGVHQLVNHW
;
A
#
# COMPACT_ATOMS: atom_id res chain seq x y z
N MET A 1 -20.32 57.10 0.04
CA MET A 1 -20.45 55.81 -0.68
C MET A 1 -19.16 55.56 -1.44
N TYR A 2 -18.20 54.92 -0.79
CA TYR A 2 -17.17 54.08 -1.38
C TYR A 2 -16.62 53.27 -0.20
N ASP A 3 -17.20 52.09 -0.02
CA ASP A 3 -16.76 51.11 0.97
C ASP A 3 -15.41 50.54 0.53
N ALA A 4 -14.39 50.70 1.37
CA ALA A 4 -13.12 50.02 1.23
C ALA A 4 -13.24 48.64 1.89
N ALA A 5 -13.07 47.59 1.07
CA ALA A 5 -13.05 46.19 1.50
C ALA A 5 -11.91 45.93 2.51
N PRO A 6 -12.09 45.01 3.47
CA PRO A 6 -11.04 44.64 4.42
C PRO A 6 -9.94 43.86 3.68
N HIS A 7 -8.70 44.32 3.86
CA HIS A 7 -7.50 43.66 3.36
C HIS A 7 -7.46 42.19 3.79
N SER A 8 -7.45 41.29 2.80
CA SER A 8 -7.13 39.88 2.99
C SER A 8 -5.69 39.76 3.52
N SER A 9 -5.55 39.03 4.62
CA SER A 9 -4.26 38.61 5.16
C SER A 9 -3.47 37.85 4.08
N PRO A 10 -2.15 38.03 3.97
CA PRO A 10 -1.36 37.25 3.04
C PRO A 10 -1.45 35.75 3.39
N PRO A 11 -1.38 34.84 2.40
CA PRO A 11 -1.40 33.41 2.65
C PRO A 11 -0.22 33.03 3.57
N ASN A 12 -0.49 32.17 4.55
CA ASN A 12 0.52 31.67 5.48
C ASN A 12 1.72 31.09 4.69
N PRO A 13 2.96 31.44 5.07
CA PRO A 13 4.15 30.88 4.41
C PRO A 13 4.23 29.36 4.65
N PRO A 14 4.82 28.60 3.71
CA PRO A 14 4.86 27.14 3.77
C PRO A 14 5.47 26.63 5.09
N HIS A 15 4.93 25.52 5.59
CA HIS A 15 5.43 24.86 6.79
C HIS A 15 6.75 24.12 6.45
N HIS A 16 7.88 24.80 6.56
CA HIS A 16 9.18 24.21 6.26
C HIS A 16 9.68 23.28 7.38
N ALA A 17 10.05 22.05 7.01
CA ALA A 17 10.87 21.18 7.85
C ALA A 17 12.24 21.81 8.08
N LEU A 18 12.73 21.78 9.33
CA LEU A 18 14.09 22.23 9.63
C LEU A 18 15.06 21.14 9.20
N SER A 19 15.91 21.43 8.23
CA SER A 19 16.90 20.46 7.72
C SER A 19 18.16 20.41 8.57
N ARG A 20 18.74 21.56 8.90
CA ARG A 20 20.00 21.65 9.64
C ARG A 20 20.11 22.98 10.39
N VAL A 21 20.53 22.90 11.65
CA VAL A 21 20.94 24.09 12.43
C VAL A 21 22.47 24.12 12.50
N ARG A 22 23.05 25.26 12.11
CA ARG A 22 24.48 25.56 12.22
C ARG A 22 24.69 26.70 13.20
N LEU A 23 25.44 26.45 14.26
CA LEU A 23 25.82 27.47 15.23
C LEU A 23 27.28 27.89 14.98
N PRO A 24 27.53 29.14 14.52
CA PRO A 24 28.89 29.62 14.35
C PRO A 24 29.53 29.92 15.72
N HIS A 25 30.68 29.33 16.00
CA HIS A 25 31.51 29.71 17.14
C HIS A 25 32.50 30.79 16.73
N HIS A 26 32.37 31.99 17.32
CA HIS A 26 33.30 33.10 17.15
C HIS A 26 34.24 33.20 18.36
N ASN A 27 35.03 32.16 18.64
CA ASN A 27 36.32 32.27 19.35
C ASN A 27 37.07 30.92 19.46
N ASN A 28 38.35 30.99 19.11
CA ASN A 28 39.48 30.11 19.44
C ASN A 28 39.47 28.63 19.01
N ASN A 29 40.27 28.35 17.98
CA ASN A 29 41.07 27.14 17.70
C ASN A 29 40.42 25.74 17.72
N SER A 30 39.10 25.63 17.63
CA SER A 30 38.47 24.35 17.28
C SER A 30 37.41 24.55 16.19
N ALA A 31 37.77 24.17 14.96
CA ALA A 31 36.81 24.08 13.86
C ALA A 31 36.00 22.78 14.00
N ILE A 32 35.19 22.67 15.06
CA ILE A 32 34.11 21.69 15.09
C ILE A 32 32.86 22.46 14.68
N LEU A 33 32.46 22.31 13.42
CA LEU A 33 31.12 22.69 12.98
C LEU A 33 30.11 21.88 13.82
N ASP A 34 29.51 22.48 14.86
CA ASP A 34 28.35 21.90 15.54
C ASP A 34 27.19 21.94 14.55
N SER A 35 27.07 20.82 13.83
CA SER A 35 26.03 20.61 12.84
C SER A 35 24.99 19.70 13.48
N ARG A 36 23.79 20.26 13.69
CA ARG A 36 22.64 19.51 14.21
C ARG A 36 21.75 19.16 13.04
N MET A 37 21.62 17.87 12.77
CA MET A 37 20.67 17.35 11.78
C MET A 37 19.33 17.20 12.49
N SER A 38 18.30 17.85 11.95
CA SER A 38 16.96 17.81 12.53
C SER A 38 16.02 16.96 11.70
N HIS A 39 15.94 17.18 10.38
CA HIS A 39 15.07 16.44 9.44
C HIS A 39 13.65 16.11 9.97
N SER A 40 13.12 16.95 10.86
CA SER A 40 11.85 16.75 11.56
C SER A 40 10.97 17.97 11.42
N PHE A 41 9.67 17.73 11.48
CA PHE A 41 8.67 18.78 11.49
C PHE A 41 8.61 19.47 12.86
N ILE A 42 8.51 20.79 12.87
CA ILE A 42 8.29 21.57 14.09
C ILE A 42 7.00 22.37 13.94
N PRO A 43 5.89 21.97 14.59
CA PRO A 43 4.64 22.70 14.52
C PRO A 43 4.80 24.11 15.10
N ARG A 44 4.26 25.13 14.43
CA ARG A 44 4.36 26.52 14.90
C ARG A 44 3.56 26.78 16.19
N ASP A 45 2.46 26.06 16.35
CA ASP A 45 1.47 26.27 17.42
C ASP A 45 1.58 25.22 18.54
N ASP A 46 2.56 24.30 18.48
CA ASP A 46 2.80 23.34 19.56
C ASP A 46 3.65 23.99 20.67
N PRO A 47 3.14 24.14 21.91
CA PRO A 47 3.92 24.66 23.03
C PRO A 47 5.18 23.81 23.33
N ARG A 48 5.24 22.56 22.87
CA ARG A 48 6.41 21.66 22.96
C ARG A 48 7.54 22.04 21.99
N ARG A 49 7.33 22.97 21.05
CA ARG A 49 8.35 23.47 20.10
C ARG A 49 9.63 23.98 20.78
N PHE A 50 9.51 24.58 21.96
CA PHE A 50 10.65 25.08 22.73
C PHE A 50 11.41 23.98 23.48
N HIS A 51 10.91 22.74 23.44
CA HIS A 51 11.49 21.56 24.05
C HIS A 51 12.01 20.54 23.03
N SER A 52 11.98 20.83 21.73
CA SER A 52 12.57 19.97 20.70
C SER A 52 14.09 19.94 20.82
N PHE A 53 14.66 18.75 21.04
CA PHE A 53 16.11 18.55 21.19
C PHE A 53 16.71 17.95 19.93
N PHE A 54 17.73 18.62 19.38
CA PHE A 54 18.55 18.08 18.29
C PHE A 54 19.95 17.78 18.81
N GLY A 55 20.34 16.51 18.79
CA GLY A 55 21.69 16.08 19.10
C GLY A 55 22.71 16.60 18.07
N SER A 56 23.98 16.62 18.45
CA SER A 56 25.05 16.73 17.46
C SER A 56 25.02 15.48 16.57
N GLY A 57 25.44 15.59 15.30
CA GLY A 57 25.48 14.46 14.36
C GLY A 57 26.49 13.35 14.71
N VAL A 58 26.99 13.29 15.94
CA VAL A 58 27.97 12.32 16.43
C VAL A 58 27.23 11.18 17.12
N VAL A 59 27.55 9.94 16.75
CA VAL A 59 26.92 8.74 17.30
C VAL A 59 27.56 8.38 18.64
N PHE A 60 26.74 8.22 19.67
CA PHE A 60 27.20 7.79 20.98
C PHE A 60 26.36 6.61 21.51
N SER A 61 27.04 5.64 22.11
CA SER A 61 26.38 4.53 22.81
C SER A 61 25.81 4.99 24.17
N PRO A 62 24.80 4.28 24.71
CA PRO A 62 24.27 4.59 26.04
C PRO A 62 25.33 4.58 27.15
N LEU A 63 26.27 3.63 27.09
CA LEU A 63 27.41 3.52 28.02
C LEU A 63 28.34 4.74 27.95
N TYR A 64 28.54 5.32 26.76
CA TYR A 64 29.36 6.53 26.59
C TYR A 64 28.63 7.79 27.09
N LEU A 65 27.31 7.86 26.89
CA LEU A 65 26.48 8.95 27.40
C LEU A 65 26.42 8.98 28.94
N PHE A 66 26.68 7.86 29.62
CA PHE A 66 26.72 7.77 31.09
C PHE A 66 27.70 8.73 31.75
N ILE A 67 28.79 9.07 31.05
CA ILE A 67 29.78 10.05 31.51
C ILE A 67 29.23 11.49 31.38
N HIS A 68 28.22 11.70 30.53
CA HIS A 68 27.57 12.99 30.24
C HIS A 68 26.11 12.99 30.73
N SER A 69 25.92 13.03 32.06
CA SER A 69 24.63 12.89 32.73
C SER A 69 23.49 13.76 32.16
N ARG A 70 23.79 14.98 31.71
CA ARG A 70 22.78 15.86 31.10
C ARG A 70 22.24 15.34 29.76
N SER A 71 23.08 14.74 28.92
CA SER A 71 22.66 14.20 27.61
C SER A 71 21.83 12.92 27.76
N LEU A 72 22.11 12.12 28.80
CA LEU A 72 21.26 10.96 29.13
C LEU A 72 19.84 11.36 29.49
N VAL A 73 19.68 12.33 30.40
CA VAL A 73 18.36 12.79 30.84
C VAL A 73 17.54 13.32 29.66
N LEU A 74 18.18 14.06 28.75
CA LEU A 74 17.51 14.55 27.53
C LEU A 74 17.11 13.41 26.59
N ARG A 75 17.98 12.41 26.41
CA ARG A 75 17.69 11.24 25.58
C ARG A 75 16.56 10.39 26.15
N GLU A 76 16.54 10.18 27.45
CA GLU A 76 15.46 9.44 28.13
C GLU A 76 14.13 10.19 28.03
N LYS A 77 14.13 11.51 28.24
CA LYS A 77 12.94 12.33 28.09
C LYS A 77 12.38 12.26 26.67
N GLU A 78 13.24 12.29 25.66
CA GLU A 78 12.82 12.15 24.26
C GLU A 78 12.20 10.78 23.99
N LEU A 79 12.80 9.70 24.49
CA LEU A 79 12.25 8.35 24.34
C LEU A 79 10.87 8.20 25.03
N ILE A 80 10.65 8.85 26.17
CA ILE A 80 9.36 8.87 26.85
C ILE A 80 8.32 9.61 25.98
N ASN A 81 8.69 10.76 25.41
CA ASN A 81 7.80 11.53 24.52
C ASN A 81 7.43 10.74 23.26
N LEU A 82 8.38 10.01 22.66
CA LEU A 82 8.15 9.18 21.47
C LEU A 82 7.26 7.98 21.76
N ARG A 83 7.26 7.42 22.97
CA ARG A 83 6.38 6.30 23.35
C ARG A 83 4.98 6.76 23.73
N GLY A 84 4.85 7.93 24.33
CA GLY A 84 3.56 8.41 24.85
C GLY A 84 3.07 7.57 26.03
N ASP A 85 1.76 7.57 26.25
CA ASP A 85 1.09 6.98 27.42
C ASP A 85 0.09 5.86 27.08
N GLY A 86 0.00 5.46 25.80
CA GLY A 86 -0.94 4.45 25.33
C GLY A 86 -2.40 4.91 25.24
N LYS A 87 -2.70 6.20 25.43
CA LYS A 87 -4.07 6.70 25.55
C LYS A 87 -4.36 7.86 24.60
N GLY A 88 -5.65 8.08 24.36
CA GLY A 88 -6.15 9.25 23.62
C GLY A 88 -6.11 9.11 22.10
N VAL A 89 -6.84 10.00 21.44
CA VAL A 89 -6.89 10.09 19.98
C VAL A 89 -5.65 10.82 19.48
N ARG A 90 -4.94 10.21 18.54
CA ARG A 90 -3.71 10.77 17.97
C ARG A 90 -4.03 11.92 17.02
N THR A 91 -3.22 12.98 17.09
CA THR A 91 -3.37 14.18 16.25
C THR A 91 -2.31 14.23 15.15
N LEU A 92 -2.54 15.00 14.08
CA LEU A 92 -1.61 15.09 12.94
C LEU A 92 -0.23 15.69 13.29
N SER A 93 -0.08 16.32 14.46
CA SER A 93 1.19 16.88 14.93
C SER A 93 1.95 15.95 15.88
N ASP A 94 1.35 14.83 16.29
CA ASP A 94 1.99 13.90 17.22
C ASP A 94 3.08 13.06 16.52
N ILE A 95 4.14 12.78 17.27
CA ILE A 95 5.29 11.95 16.88
C ILE A 95 5.36 10.65 17.71
N ILE A 96 4.21 10.16 18.16
CA ILE A 96 4.12 9.07 19.14
C ILE A 96 4.01 7.73 18.42
N TYR A 97 4.92 6.81 18.74
CA TYR A 97 4.98 5.44 18.24
C TYR A 97 4.43 4.48 19.28
N ASP A 98 3.45 3.70 18.88
CA ASP A 98 2.79 2.73 19.74
C ASP A 98 2.28 1.53 18.94
N PHE A 99 1.95 0.45 19.62
CA PHE A 99 1.42 -0.76 19.00
C PHE A 99 -0.09 -0.81 19.10
N ASP A 100 -0.72 -1.29 18.04
CA ASP A 100 -2.13 -1.69 18.02
C ASP A 100 -2.26 -2.92 17.11
N THR A 101 -3.43 -3.53 17.09
CA THR A 101 -3.74 -4.67 16.23
C THR A 101 -4.55 -4.27 15.01
N TYR A 102 -4.67 -5.17 14.03
CA TYR A 102 -5.53 -4.99 12.85
C TYR A 102 -7.01 -5.21 13.21
N ASN A 103 -7.58 -4.27 13.95
CA ASN A 103 -8.99 -4.18 14.30
C ASN A 103 -9.76 -3.16 13.41
N ASP A 104 -9.08 -2.56 12.44
CA ASP A 104 -9.49 -1.41 11.64
C ASP A 104 -9.80 -1.76 10.17
N LEU A 105 -9.81 -3.05 9.84
CA LEU A 105 -10.07 -3.55 8.47
C LEU A 105 -11.57 -3.68 8.15
N GLY A 106 -12.43 -3.81 9.18
CA GLY A 106 -13.87 -3.96 9.03
C GLY A 106 -14.64 -2.67 9.29
N ASN A 107 -15.87 -2.60 8.80
CA ASN A 107 -16.79 -1.49 9.08
C ASN A 107 -18.17 -2.02 9.52
N PRO A 108 -18.30 -2.54 10.75
CA PRO A 108 -19.53 -3.17 11.23
C PRO A 108 -20.71 -2.19 11.31
N ASP A 109 -20.46 -0.89 11.46
CA ASP A 109 -21.49 0.14 11.56
C ASP A 109 -22.25 0.36 10.23
N GLU A 110 -21.57 0.16 9.09
CA GLU A 110 -22.19 0.21 7.76
C GLU A 110 -22.89 -1.10 7.36
N GLY A 111 -22.59 -2.21 8.04
CA GLY A 111 -23.30 -3.47 7.84
C GLY A 111 -22.54 -4.71 8.32
N VAL A 112 -23.30 -5.76 8.67
CA VAL A 112 -22.74 -7.02 9.18
C VAL A 112 -21.79 -7.68 8.18
N GLU A 113 -22.04 -7.54 6.88
CA GLU A 113 -21.17 -8.09 5.81
C GLU A 113 -19.77 -7.46 5.74
N LEU A 114 -19.63 -6.25 6.30
CA LEU A 114 -18.36 -5.53 6.39
C LEU A 114 -17.62 -5.82 7.71
N THR A 115 -18.17 -6.67 8.56
CA THR A 115 -17.49 -7.16 9.75
C THR A 115 -16.29 -8.02 9.33
N ARG A 116 -15.15 -7.82 9.97
CA ARG A 116 -13.93 -8.61 9.78
C ARG A 116 -13.49 -9.15 11.13
N PRO A 117 -12.95 -10.38 11.20
CA PRO A 117 -12.37 -10.88 12.44
C PRO A 117 -11.13 -10.05 12.78
N THR A 118 -10.99 -9.68 14.05
CA THR A 118 -9.73 -9.14 14.56
C THR A 118 -8.67 -10.24 14.42
N LEU A 119 -7.51 -9.89 13.86
CA LEU A 119 -6.42 -10.87 13.66
C LEU A 119 -5.74 -11.30 14.98
N ASP A 120 -6.14 -10.70 16.11
CA ASP A 120 -5.80 -11.13 17.47
C ASP A 120 -7.06 -11.07 18.36
N MET A 121 -7.34 -12.15 19.10
CA MET A 121 -8.52 -12.31 19.93
C MET A 121 -8.47 -11.48 21.23
N HIS A 122 -7.29 -10.97 21.60
CA HIS A 122 -7.07 -10.25 22.86
C HIS A 122 -6.90 -8.73 22.69
N ALA A 123 -7.14 -8.22 21.49
CA ALA A 123 -6.84 -6.84 21.19
C ALA A 123 -7.94 -5.86 21.60
N GLU A 124 -7.51 -4.64 21.94
CA GLU A 124 -8.38 -3.51 22.22
C GLU A 124 -9.22 -3.16 20.99
N SER A 125 -10.42 -2.62 21.20
CA SER A 125 -11.30 -2.13 20.13
C SER A 125 -11.01 -0.67 19.82
N ARG A 126 -10.76 -0.33 18.55
CA ARG A 126 -10.53 1.07 18.17
C ARG A 126 -11.82 1.90 18.20
N VAL A 127 -11.68 3.14 18.65
CA VAL A 127 -12.66 4.22 18.53
C VAL A 127 -12.58 4.82 17.13
N GLU A 128 -13.72 4.80 16.44
CA GLU A 128 -14.15 5.42 15.17
C GLU A 128 -13.11 5.87 14.12
N MET A 129 -13.44 5.53 12.87
CA MET A 129 -12.86 6.12 11.67
C MET A 129 -13.13 7.62 11.63
N PRO A 130 -12.07 8.42 11.53
CA PRO A 130 -11.99 9.18 10.29
C PRO A 130 -10.65 9.00 9.60
N LEU A 131 -10.72 8.97 8.27
CA LEU A 131 -9.58 9.24 7.42
C LEU A 131 -9.07 10.67 7.71
N PRO A 132 -7.76 10.90 7.68
CA PRO A 132 -6.68 9.96 7.36
C PRO A 132 -6.26 9.09 8.56
N MET A 133 -5.84 7.86 8.28
CA MET A 133 -5.21 6.98 9.28
C MET A 133 -3.97 7.68 9.86
N TYR A 134 -3.87 7.71 11.19
CA TYR A 134 -2.76 8.36 11.87
C TYR A 134 -1.44 7.64 11.57
N VAL A 135 -0.42 8.44 11.27
CA VAL A 135 0.98 8.05 11.18
C VAL A 135 1.78 9.19 11.84
N PRO A 136 2.81 8.90 12.66
CA PRO A 136 3.67 9.92 13.25
C PRO A 136 4.11 10.97 12.22
N ARG A 137 4.14 12.25 12.62
CA ARG A 137 4.27 13.38 11.68
C ARG A 137 5.48 13.29 10.76
N ASP A 138 6.59 12.77 11.23
CA ASP A 138 7.83 12.63 10.46
C ASP A 138 7.84 11.41 9.51
N GLU A 139 6.93 10.45 9.71
CA GLU A 139 6.73 9.28 8.84
C GLU A 139 5.68 9.54 7.72
N GLN A 140 5.00 10.69 7.78
CA GLN A 140 4.09 11.11 6.72
C GLN A 140 4.86 11.52 5.46
N PHE A 141 4.26 11.28 4.29
CA PHE A 141 4.81 11.79 3.04
C PHE A 141 4.97 13.32 3.08
N ASP A 142 6.11 13.79 2.61
CA ASP A 142 6.30 15.20 2.27
C ASP A 142 5.26 15.65 1.23
N GLU A 143 4.85 16.92 1.28
CA GLU A 143 3.78 17.49 0.45
C GLU A 143 4.04 17.25 -1.05
N SER A 144 5.31 17.34 -1.45
CA SER A 144 5.75 17.10 -2.83
C SER A 144 5.48 15.66 -3.30
N LYS A 145 5.69 14.67 -2.42
CA LYS A 145 5.43 13.25 -2.69
C LYS A 145 3.95 12.91 -2.56
N LEU A 146 3.24 13.60 -1.68
CA LEU A 146 1.82 13.39 -1.43
C LEU A 146 0.97 13.59 -2.69
N ASN A 147 1.25 14.63 -3.48
CA ASN A 147 0.54 14.86 -4.75
C ASN A 147 0.70 13.69 -5.73
N THR A 148 1.92 13.15 -5.84
CA THR A 148 2.17 11.95 -6.67
C THR A 148 1.46 10.72 -6.10
N PHE A 149 1.44 10.56 -4.78
CA PHE A 149 0.73 9.47 -4.11
C PHE A 149 -0.79 9.56 -4.34
N VAL A 150 -1.40 10.74 -4.22
CA VAL A 150 -2.84 10.95 -4.45
C VAL A 150 -3.21 10.59 -5.88
N ILE A 151 -2.42 11.03 -6.87
CA ILE A 151 -2.64 10.68 -8.28
C ILE A 151 -2.49 9.17 -8.48
N LYS A 152 -1.46 8.54 -7.92
CA LYS A 152 -1.25 7.08 -8.03
C LYS A 152 -2.36 6.28 -7.35
N ARG A 153 -2.83 6.71 -6.18
CA ARG A 153 -3.96 6.11 -5.47
C ARG A 153 -5.23 6.21 -6.30
N LEU A 154 -5.50 7.38 -6.88
CA LEU A 154 -6.64 7.57 -7.77
C LEU A 154 -6.55 6.66 -9.00
N LYS A 155 -5.37 6.59 -9.64
CA LYS A 155 -5.10 5.65 -10.75
C LYS A 155 -5.40 4.21 -10.33
N ALA A 156 -4.94 3.78 -9.16
CA ALA A 156 -5.18 2.43 -8.64
C ALA A 156 -6.68 2.13 -8.40
N VAL A 157 -7.42 3.07 -7.80
CA VAL A 157 -8.88 2.93 -7.59
C VAL A 157 -9.59 2.82 -8.93
N VAL A 158 -9.29 3.71 -9.86
CA VAL A 158 -9.89 3.69 -11.21
C VAL A 158 -9.59 2.38 -11.91
N HIS A 159 -8.34 1.92 -11.86
CA HIS A 159 -7.93 0.64 -12.45
C HIS A 159 -8.70 -0.55 -11.86
N ASN A 160 -8.90 -0.59 -10.53
CA ASN A 160 -9.71 -1.64 -9.90
C ASN A 160 -11.19 -1.61 -10.32
N LEU A 161 -11.70 -0.43 -10.70
CA LEU A 161 -13.07 -0.25 -11.17
C LEU A 161 -13.25 -0.51 -12.68
N ILE A 162 -12.17 -0.58 -13.47
CA ILE A 162 -12.24 -0.81 -14.93
C ILE A 162 -13.10 -2.04 -15.28
N PRO A 163 -12.97 -3.21 -14.62
CA PRO A 163 -13.86 -4.34 -14.89
C PRO A 163 -15.34 -4.02 -14.64
N GLY A 164 -15.66 -3.33 -13.53
CA GLY A 164 -17.03 -2.92 -13.21
C GLY A 164 -17.59 -1.85 -14.16
N LEU A 165 -16.74 -0.92 -14.60
CA LEU A 165 -17.08 0.08 -15.61
C LEU A 165 -17.36 -0.59 -16.96
N LYS A 166 -16.52 -1.54 -17.38
CA LYS A 166 -16.74 -2.33 -18.60
C LYS A 166 -18.05 -3.13 -18.54
N ALA A 167 -18.32 -3.77 -17.40
CA ALA A 167 -19.59 -4.47 -17.18
C ALA A 167 -20.79 -3.52 -17.28
N SER A 168 -20.67 -2.29 -16.78
CA SER A 168 -21.73 -1.27 -16.84
C SER A 168 -21.90 -0.64 -18.24
N LEU A 169 -20.82 -0.59 -19.03
CA LEU A 169 -20.78 -0.06 -20.40
C LEU A 169 -21.43 -0.99 -21.43
N SER A 170 -21.28 -2.30 -21.23
CA SER A 170 -21.73 -3.29 -22.20
C SER A 170 -23.14 -3.76 -21.90
N ALA A 171 -24.12 -3.23 -22.64
CA ALA A 171 -25.54 -3.56 -22.46
C ALA A 171 -25.87 -5.05 -22.64
N ASN A 172 -25.02 -5.81 -23.35
CA ASN A 172 -25.27 -7.21 -23.72
C ASN A 172 -24.10 -8.18 -23.44
N ASN A 173 -22.94 -7.74 -22.93
CA ASN A 173 -21.80 -8.64 -22.74
C ASN A 173 -20.82 -8.16 -21.65
N HIS A 174 -20.96 -8.69 -20.43
CA HIS A 174 -20.17 -8.28 -19.27
C HIS A 174 -18.77 -8.89 -19.21
N ASP A 175 -18.44 -9.82 -20.11
CA ASP A 175 -17.22 -10.62 -20.06
C ASP A 175 -16.17 -10.20 -21.10
N PHE A 176 -14.91 -10.56 -20.85
CA PHE A 176 -13.86 -10.54 -21.87
C PHE A 176 -14.04 -11.76 -22.78
N ASN A 177 -14.40 -11.53 -24.03
CA ASN A 177 -14.70 -12.62 -24.96
C ASN A 177 -13.45 -13.08 -25.71
N ARG A 178 -12.47 -12.19 -25.86
CA ARG A 178 -11.24 -12.43 -26.63
C ARG A 178 -10.04 -11.84 -25.92
N PHE A 179 -8.85 -12.37 -26.21
CA PHE A 179 -7.60 -11.78 -25.72
C PHE A 179 -7.33 -10.38 -26.29
N SER A 180 -7.87 -10.04 -27.46
CA SER A 180 -7.84 -8.66 -27.98
C SER A 180 -8.49 -7.68 -27.02
N ASP A 181 -9.62 -8.06 -26.41
CA ASP A 181 -10.35 -7.19 -25.48
C ASP A 181 -9.54 -6.86 -24.21
N ILE A 182 -8.51 -7.67 -23.92
CA ILE A 182 -7.55 -7.47 -22.83
C ILE A 182 -6.38 -6.62 -23.33
N ASP A 183 -5.85 -6.91 -24.53
CA ASP A 183 -4.82 -6.09 -25.20
C ASP A 183 -5.26 -4.61 -25.30
N ASP A 184 -6.53 -4.38 -25.61
CA ASP A 184 -7.13 -3.06 -25.79
C ASP A 184 -7.02 -2.19 -24.52
N LEU A 185 -6.98 -2.80 -23.33
CA LEU A 185 -6.77 -2.09 -22.06
C LEU A 185 -5.40 -1.39 -21.99
N TYR A 186 -4.41 -1.88 -22.74
CA TYR A 186 -3.04 -1.38 -22.77
C TYR A 186 -2.71 -0.56 -24.02
N SER A 187 -3.40 -0.77 -25.14
CA SER A 187 -3.19 -0.01 -26.38
C SER A 187 -4.07 1.25 -26.41
N GLU A 188 -5.38 1.07 -26.31
CA GLU A 188 -6.40 2.09 -26.53
C GLU A 188 -7.01 2.62 -25.21
N GLY A 189 -7.12 1.78 -24.18
CA GLY A 189 -7.80 2.07 -22.92
C GLY A 189 -9.32 1.85 -23.01
N LEU A 190 -10.05 2.13 -21.93
CA LEU A 190 -11.52 2.05 -21.96
C LEU A 190 -12.14 3.25 -22.70
N PRO A 191 -13.01 3.04 -23.71
CA PRO A 191 -13.79 4.13 -24.29
C PRO A 191 -14.88 4.56 -23.28
N LEU A 192 -14.77 5.77 -22.76
CA LEU A 192 -15.85 6.38 -21.99
C LEU A 192 -16.88 6.98 -22.93
N GLN A 193 -18.12 6.51 -22.82
CA GLN A 193 -19.28 7.15 -23.42
C GLN A 193 -19.75 8.31 -22.51
N ASP A 194 -20.14 9.44 -23.10
CA ASP A 194 -20.55 10.66 -22.38
C ASP A 194 -21.71 10.43 -21.39
N GLU A 195 -22.53 9.40 -21.60
CA GLU A 195 -23.63 9.04 -20.70
C GLU A 195 -23.17 8.52 -19.33
N ILE A 196 -21.96 7.93 -19.23
CA ILE A 196 -21.45 7.34 -17.99
C ILE A 196 -20.71 8.36 -17.14
N LEU A 197 -20.06 9.34 -17.78
CA LEU A 197 -19.54 10.53 -17.10
C LEU A 197 -20.65 11.26 -16.34
N LYS A 198 -21.89 11.23 -16.86
CA LYS A 198 -23.06 11.82 -16.17
C LYS A 198 -23.57 10.96 -15.01
N LYS A 199 -23.48 9.63 -15.11
CA LYS A 199 -23.92 8.70 -14.05
C LYS A 199 -22.95 8.64 -12.87
N ILE A 200 -21.68 8.94 -13.08
CA ILE A 200 -20.65 8.84 -12.06
C ILE A 200 -19.93 10.19 -11.92
N PRO A 201 -20.40 11.08 -11.01
CA PRO A 201 -19.90 12.45 -10.89
C PRO A 201 -18.38 12.54 -10.63
N PHE A 202 -17.79 11.58 -9.92
CA PHE A 202 -16.34 11.59 -9.66
C PHE A 202 -15.50 11.37 -10.93
N LEU A 203 -16.04 10.68 -11.95
CA LEU A 203 -15.33 10.51 -13.24
C LEU A 203 -15.21 11.83 -14.01
N GLN A 204 -16.07 12.82 -13.74
CA GLN A 204 -15.99 14.16 -14.36
C GLN A 204 -14.76 14.96 -13.87
N VAL A 205 -14.27 14.66 -12.66
CA VAL A 205 -13.03 15.23 -12.15
C VAL A 205 -11.81 14.58 -12.83
N LEU A 206 -11.95 13.33 -13.28
CA LEU A 206 -10.89 12.58 -13.95
C LEU A 206 -10.61 13.06 -15.38
N THR A 207 -11.62 13.55 -16.10
CA THR A 207 -11.43 14.05 -17.47
C THR A 207 -10.49 15.26 -17.51
N LYS A 208 -10.52 16.11 -16.49
CA LYS A 208 -9.56 17.21 -16.31
C LYS A 208 -8.13 16.74 -16.05
N ILE A 209 -7.96 15.54 -15.50
CA ILE A 209 -6.64 14.92 -15.24
C ILE A 209 -6.12 14.22 -16.51
N GLN A 210 -7.03 13.71 -17.35
CA GLN A 210 -6.68 13.02 -18.60
C GLN A 210 -6.03 13.96 -19.63
N GLU A 211 -6.27 15.27 -19.56
CA GLU A 211 -5.58 16.30 -20.36
C GLU A 211 -4.08 16.44 -20.02
N CYS A 212 -3.60 15.88 -18.90
CA CYS A 212 -2.18 15.87 -18.52
C CYS A 212 -1.32 14.80 -19.22
N GLY A 213 -1.81 14.15 -20.29
CA GLY A 213 -1.00 13.31 -21.18
C GLY A 213 -0.69 11.88 -20.69
N GLN A 214 -1.10 11.51 -19.48
CA GLN A 214 -1.13 10.13 -19.00
C GLN A 214 -2.58 9.70 -18.83
N GLY A 215 -3.13 8.95 -19.77
CA GLY A 215 -4.51 8.47 -19.69
C GLY A 215 -4.74 7.62 -18.43
N LEU A 216 -5.66 8.03 -17.56
CA LEU A 216 -5.97 7.34 -16.30
C LEU A 216 -6.74 6.02 -16.50
N LEU A 217 -7.30 5.82 -17.70
CA LEU A 217 -8.13 4.68 -18.08
C LEU A 217 -7.39 3.69 -19.00
N LYS A 218 -6.10 3.95 -19.21
CA LYS A 218 -5.20 3.13 -19.98
C LYS A 218 -4.16 2.54 -19.04
N TYR A 219 -4.00 1.23 -19.10
CA TYR A 219 -2.95 0.56 -18.35
C TYR A 219 -1.59 0.77 -19.01
N ASP A 220 -0.56 0.84 -18.17
CA ASP A 220 0.82 0.78 -18.64
C ASP A 220 1.08 -0.63 -19.19
N THR A 221 1.68 -0.74 -20.38
CA THR A 221 1.94 -2.04 -21.02
C THR A 221 2.90 -2.89 -20.17
N PRO A 222 2.50 -4.10 -19.73
CA PRO A 222 3.36 -4.98 -18.95
C PRO A 222 4.63 -5.36 -19.71
N LYS A 223 5.76 -5.41 -19.01
CA LYS A 223 7.07 -5.73 -19.61
C LYS A 223 7.07 -7.09 -20.31
N ILE A 224 6.35 -8.07 -19.78
CA ILE A 224 6.28 -9.43 -20.33
C ILE A 224 5.67 -9.46 -21.75
N ILE A 225 4.68 -8.62 -22.06
CA ILE A 225 4.03 -8.55 -23.37
C ILE A 225 4.62 -7.48 -24.29
N SER A 226 5.60 -6.69 -23.81
CA SER A 226 6.15 -5.56 -24.56
C SER A 226 6.95 -5.97 -25.80
N LYS A 227 7.59 -7.15 -25.77
CA LYS A 227 8.36 -7.71 -26.89
C LYS A 227 7.62 -8.84 -27.60
N ASP A 228 7.05 -9.75 -26.82
CA ASP A 228 6.33 -10.92 -27.30
C ASP A 228 4.97 -11.00 -26.58
N LYS A 229 3.89 -10.74 -27.33
CA LYS A 229 2.52 -10.72 -26.79
C LYS A 229 2.07 -12.07 -26.22
N PHE A 230 2.66 -13.16 -26.68
CA PHE A 230 2.27 -14.52 -26.28
C PHE A 230 3.29 -15.17 -25.34
N ALA A 231 4.28 -14.42 -24.85
CA ALA A 231 5.33 -14.94 -23.99
C ALA A 231 4.78 -15.64 -22.74
N TRP A 232 3.73 -15.07 -22.15
CA TRP A 232 3.08 -15.59 -20.94
C TRP A 232 2.35 -16.93 -21.15
N LEU A 233 2.03 -17.32 -22.38
CA LEU A 233 1.40 -18.61 -22.69
C LEU A 233 2.39 -19.76 -22.76
N ARG A 234 3.70 -19.47 -22.86
CA ARG A 234 4.73 -20.50 -23.05
C ARG A 234 5.10 -21.16 -21.72
N ASP A 235 5.47 -22.43 -21.77
CA ASP A 235 5.80 -23.21 -20.58
C ASP A 235 7.18 -22.86 -20.01
N ASP A 236 8.13 -22.45 -20.86
CA ASP A 236 9.44 -21.96 -20.43
C ASP A 236 9.29 -20.68 -19.59
N GLU A 237 8.45 -19.75 -20.02
CA GLU A 237 8.19 -18.51 -19.27
C GLU A 237 7.41 -18.78 -17.98
N PHE A 238 6.42 -19.67 -18.03
CA PHE A 238 5.69 -20.10 -16.83
C PHE A 238 6.63 -20.70 -15.77
N ALA A 239 7.53 -21.60 -16.16
CA ALA A 239 8.52 -22.18 -15.24
C ALA A 239 9.57 -21.15 -14.80
N ARG A 240 10.03 -20.28 -15.70
CA ARG A 240 11.00 -19.21 -15.39
C ARG A 240 10.46 -18.25 -14.33
N GLN A 241 9.16 -17.97 -14.34
CA GLN A 241 8.54 -17.10 -13.33
C GLN A 241 8.61 -17.66 -11.91
N ALA A 242 8.66 -18.99 -11.74
CA ALA A 242 8.80 -19.59 -10.42
C ALA A 242 10.16 -19.29 -9.75
N ILE A 243 11.19 -18.92 -10.52
CA ILE A 243 12.54 -18.61 -10.00
C ILE A 243 12.98 -17.16 -10.22
N ALA A 244 12.36 -16.46 -11.19
CA ALA A 244 12.76 -15.11 -11.60
C ALA A 244 11.55 -14.28 -12.05
N GLY A 245 10.35 -14.62 -11.57
CA GLY A 245 9.12 -13.88 -11.78
C GLY A 245 8.83 -12.94 -10.62
N VAL A 246 7.54 -12.66 -10.43
CA VAL A 246 7.07 -11.77 -9.35
C VAL A 246 7.20 -12.44 -7.98
N ASN A 247 7.09 -13.77 -7.92
CA ASN A 247 7.14 -14.54 -6.68
C ASN A 247 8.17 -15.69 -6.69
N PRO A 248 9.48 -15.38 -6.65
CA PRO A 248 10.55 -16.37 -6.87
C PRO A 248 10.93 -17.19 -5.61
N VAL A 249 10.14 -17.16 -4.54
CA VAL A 249 10.52 -17.70 -3.22
C VAL A 249 9.78 -18.98 -2.83
N ASN A 250 8.78 -19.40 -3.60
CA ASN A 250 7.90 -20.52 -3.25
C ASN A 250 8.34 -21.89 -3.80
N ILE A 251 9.27 -21.92 -4.76
CA ILE A 251 9.67 -23.17 -5.40
C ILE A 251 10.55 -24.01 -4.47
N GLU A 252 10.21 -25.29 -4.30
CA GLU A 252 10.95 -26.22 -3.47
C GLU A 252 11.38 -27.47 -4.25
N GLY A 253 12.54 -28.02 -3.89
CA GLY A 253 13.02 -29.28 -4.43
C GLY A 253 12.21 -30.46 -3.90
N LEU A 254 11.60 -31.24 -4.78
CA LEU A 254 10.85 -32.44 -4.42
C LEU A 254 11.79 -33.56 -3.97
N LYS A 255 11.68 -33.99 -2.71
CA LYS A 255 12.56 -35.02 -2.10
C LYS A 255 12.07 -36.46 -2.30
N VAL A 256 10.75 -36.67 -2.43
CA VAL A 256 10.12 -37.99 -2.53
C VAL A 256 8.99 -37.93 -3.57
N PHE A 257 8.83 -38.99 -4.36
CA PHE A 257 7.77 -39.11 -5.36
C PHE A 257 6.93 -40.39 -5.12
N PRO A 258 5.57 -40.31 -5.11
CA PRO A 258 4.74 -39.12 -5.30
C PRO A 258 4.77 -38.16 -4.09
N PRO A 259 4.44 -36.86 -4.27
CA PRO A 259 4.39 -35.90 -3.17
C PRO A 259 3.41 -36.36 -2.08
N SER A 260 3.87 -36.45 -0.83
CA SER A 260 3.03 -36.76 0.33
C SER A 260 2.45 -35.49 0.95
N THR A 261 1.15 -35.44 1.20
CA THR A 261 0.52 -34.32 1.90
C THR A 261 0.43 -34.57 3.41
N ASN A 262 0.93 -33.66 4.23
CA ASN A 262 0.83 -33.73 5.70
C ASN A 262 -0.44 -33.07 6.26
N PHE A 263 -1.57 -33.12 5.53
CA PHE A 263 -2.83 -32.57 6.04
C PHE A 263 -3.40 -33.48 7.13
N ILE A 264 -3.36 -33.03 8.39
CA ILE A 264 -4.24 -33.55 9.43
C ILE A 264 -5.66 -33.04 9.08
N PRO A 265 -6.66 -33.91 8.92
CA PRO A 265 -8.03 -33.45 8.71
C PRO A 265 -8.50 -32.72 9.97
N LEU A 266 -8.55 -31.39 9.90
CA LEU A 266 -9.06 -30.55 10.97
C LEU A 266 -10.56 -30.80 11.12
N ASN A 267 -10.93 -31.71 12.02
CA ASN A 267 -12.32 -32.00 12.36
C ASN A 267 -12.77 -30.94 13.39
N LEU A 268 -13.07 -29.73 12.92
CA LEU A 268 -13.74 -28.71 13.73
C LEU A 268 -15.19 -29.16 13.97
N SER A 269 -15.39 -29.89 15.06
CA SER A 269 -16.71 -30.17 15.61
C SER A 269 -17.29 -28.87 16.20
N GLY A 270 -18.09 -28.16 15.40
CA GLY A 270 -18.89 -27.02 15.87
C GLY A 270 -19.29 -26.11 14.72
N ASN A 271 -20.51 -26.29 14.22
CA ASN A 271 -21.22 -25.45 13.23
C ASN A 271 -20.63 -25.44 11.81
N LYS A 272 -21.07 -26.45 11.05
CA LYS A 272 -20.43 -26.99 9.87
C LYS A 272 -20.99 -26.41 8.56
N LEU A 273 -20.34 -25.37 8.02
CA LEU A 273 -20.16 -25.26 6.56
C LEU A 273 -19.19 -26.38 6.17
N SER A 274 -19.73 -27.60 6.06
CA SER A 274 -18.98 -28.70 5.49
C SER A 274 -18.70 -28.32 4.04
N LEU A 275 -17.46 -27.97 3.72
CA LEU A 275 -16.90 -28.43 2.46
C LEU A 275 -16.96 -29.95 2.58
N ARG A 276 -18.11 -30.52 2.17
CA ARG A 276 -18.25 -31.96 1.97
C ARG A 276 -17.00 -32.38 1.18
N PRO A 277 -16.38 -33.53 1.45
CA PRO A 277 -15.56 -34.16 0.45
C PRO A 277 -16.53 -34.59 -0.64
N SER A 278 -17.04 -33.63 -1.42
CA SER A 278 -17.62 -33.95 -2.71
C SER A 278 -16.49 -34.67 -3.41
N SER A 279 -16.80 -35.86 -3.91
CA SER A 279 -15.99 -36.62 -4.86
C SER A 279 -15.72 -35.77 -6.12
N LYS A 280 -15.02 -34.66 -5.95
CA LYS A 280 -14.56 -33.73 -6.98
C LYS A 280 -13.21 -34.26 -7.40
N TRP A 281 -13.30 -35.06 -8.45
CA TRP A 281 -12.25 -35.58 -9.29
C TRP A 281 -10.95 -34.77 -9.20
N LYS A 282 -9.97 -35.32 -8.51
CA LYS A 282 -8.59 -34.84 -8.57
C LYS A 282 -8.03 -35.36 -9.91
N HIS A 283 -7.80 -34.45 -10.84
CA HIS A 283 -7.23 -34.78 -12.15
C HIS A 283 -5.79 -34.30 -12.22
N VAL A 284 -4.90 -35.15 -12.72
CA VAL A 284 -3.56 -34.75 -13.14
C VAL A 284 -3.66 -34.30 -14.60
N VAL A 285 -3.25 -33.06 -14.88
CA VAL A 285 -3.18 -32.51 -16.23
C VAL A 285 -1.70 -32.43 -16.61
N THR A 286 -1.35 -32.99 -17.77
CA THR A 286 0.00 -32.95 -18.33
C THR A 286 0.06 -32.00 -19.52
N PRO A 287 1.26 -31.55 -19.93
CA PRO A 287 1.43 -30.81 -21.18
C PRO A 287 0.76 -31.52 -22.37
N PRO A 288 0.16 -30.77 -23.30
CA PRO A 288 -0.65 -31.34 -24.37
C PRO A 288 0.22 -32.11 -25.37
N MET A 289 -0.26 -33.27 -25.83
CA MET A 289 0.36 -33.98 -26.96
C MET A 289 -0.18 -33.50 -28.32
N ASP A 290 -1.32 -32.81 -28.30
CA ASP A 290 -2.04 -32.37 -29.49
C ASP A 290 -2.74 -31.02 -29.27
N ALA A 291 -3.06 -30.31 -30.36
CA ALA A 291 -3.61 -28.95 -30.28
C ALA A 291 -5.01 -28.91 -29.62
N THR A 292 -5.78 -30.01 -29.64
CA THR A 292 -7.15 -30.03 -29.11
C THR A 292 -7.21 -30.09 -27.59
N THR A 293 -6.13 -30.52 -26.93
CA THR A 293 -6.03 -30.60 -25.47
C THR A 293 -5.29 -29.42 -24.82
N ASN A 294 -4.69 -28.53 -25.63
CA ASN A 294 -3.90 -27.40 -25.12
C ASN A 294 -4.68 -26.46 -24.19
N TRP A 295 -5.97 -26.23 -24.44
CA TRP A 295 -6.78 -25.35 -23.58
C TRP A 295 -6.88 -25.87 -22.13
N LYS A 296 -6.90 -27.19 -21.92
CA LYS A 296 -6.92 -27.80 -20.58
C LYS A 296 -5.62 -27.51 -19.83
N TRP A 297 -4.49 -27.56 -20.55
CA TRP A 297 -3.18 -27.23 -20.00
C TRP A 297 -3.07 -25.75 -19.63
N GLN A 298 -3.52 -24.84 -20.51
CA GLN A 298 -3.53 -23.40 -20.20
C GLN A 298 -4.43 -23.09 -18.99
N LEU A 299 -5.57 -23.75 -18.86
CA LEU A 299 -6.45 -23.61 -17.70
C LEU A 299 -5.79 -24.11 -16.41
N ALA A 300 -5.07 -25.24 -16.47
CA ALA A 300 -4.30 -25.75 -15.33
C ALA A 300 -3.21 -24.76 -14.89
N LYS A 301 -2.47 -24.18 -15.83
CA LYS A 301 -1.49 -23.12 -15.53
C LYS A 301 -2.14 -21.88 -14.92
N ALA A 302 -3.29 -21.44 -15.46
CA ALA A 302 -4.04 -20.32 -14.90
C ALA A 302 -4.47 -20.56 -13.44
N HIS A 303 -4.90 -21.79 -13.11
CA HIS A 303 -5.20 -22.16 -11.72
C HIS A 303 -3.98 -22.11 -10.80
N VAL A 304 -2.82 -22.60 -11.27
CA VAL A 304 -1.57 -22.49 -10.51
C VAL A 304 -1.19 -21.02 -10.30
N CYS A 305 -1.25 -20.20 -11.35
CA CYS A 305 -0.98 -18.75 -11.26
C CYS A 305 -1.94 -18.03 -10.31
N ALA A 306 -3.23 -18.40 -10.26
CA ALA A 306 -4.18 -17.78 -9.35
C ALA A 306 -3.84 -18.06 -7.88
N ASN A 307 -3.45 -19.30 -7.57
CA ASN A 307 -3.00 -19.67 -6.23
C ASN A 307 -1.68 -18.96 -5.87
N ASP A 308 -0.71 -18.96 -6.79
CA ASP A 308 0.57 -18.30 -6.57
C ASP A 308 0.39 -16.78 -6.39
N ALA A 309 -0.50 -16.15 -7.15
CA ALA A 309 -0.83 -14.74 -6.98
C ALA A 309 -1.45 -14.45 -5.60
N GLY A 310 -2.33 -15.33 -5.11
CA GLY A 310 -2.91 -15.22 -3.77
C GLY A 310 -1.85 -15.29 -2.67
N VAL A 311 -0.96 -16.29 -2.74
CA VAL A 311 0.16 -16.44 -1.80
C VAL A 311 1.12 -15.26 -1.90
N HIS A 312 1.48 -14.87 -3.13
CA HIS A 312 2.35 -13.73 -3.37
C HIS A 312 1.82 -12.46 -2.70
N GLN A 313 0.57 -12.08 -3.00
CA GLN A 313 0.01 -10.82 -2.51
C GLN A 313 -0.22 -10.81 -1.00
N LEU A 314 -0.70 -11.92 -0.42
CA LEU A 314 -1.15 -11.96 0.97
C LEU A 314 -0.11 -12.47 1.97
N VAL A 315 0.93 -13.17 1.51
CA VAL A 315 1.93 -13.81 2.40
C VAL A 315 3.32 -13.27 2.15
N ASN A 316 3.75 -13.21 0.89
CA ASN A 316 5.14 -12.83 0.58
C ASN A 316 5.33 -11.32 0.42
N HIS A 317 4.28 -10.59 0.03
CA HIS A 317 4.36 -9.17 -0.28
C HIS A 317 3.72 -8.26 0.78
N TRP A 318 2.55 -8.62 1.32
CA TRP A 318 1.91 -7.94 2.43
C TRP A 318 2.71 -8.13 3.72
#